data_AF-A0A953PCR4-F1
#
_entry.id   AF-A0A953PCR4-F1
#
_cell.length_a   1.000
_cell.length_b   1.000
_cell.length_c   1.000
_cell.angle_alpha   90.00
_cell.angle_beta   90.00
_cell.angle_gamma   90.00
#
_symmetry.space_group_name_H-M   'P 1'
#
loop_
_entity.id
_entity.type
_entity.pdbx_description
1 polymer ?
#
loop_
_entity_poly.entity_id
_entity_poly.type
_entity_poly.pdbx_seq_one_letter_code
_entity_poly.pdbx_strand_id
1 'polypeptide(L)'
;MSFDSQYFWVVLCKNHKFHKRENLFFEHKIPLVETDAFQPPPALNGGLNVRCDDCGHEYTYKAKDLLRAELELPASFTPHPLFV
;
A
#
# COMPACT_ATOMS: atom_id res chain seq x y z
N MET A 1 -9.48 -2.56 24.72
CA MET A 1 -9.53 -2.25 23.28
C MET A 1 -8.17 -2.63 22.75
N SER A 2 -8.07 -3.78 22.10
CA SER A 2 -6.78 -4.29 21.61
C SER A 2 -6.40 -3.45 20.40
N PHE A 3 -5.40 -2.59 20.54
CA PHE A 3 -4.72 -1.95 19.42
C PHE A 3 -3.79 -3.01 18.83
N ASP A 4 -4.36 -3.96 18.10
CA ASP A 4 -3.56 -4.86 17.29
C ASP A 4 -3.08 -4.03 16.10
N SER A 5 -1.90 -3.43 16.26
CA SER A 5 -1.25 -2.66 15.21
C SER A 5 -1.00 -3.57 14.01
N GLN A 6 -1.91 -3.53 13.04
CA GLN A 6 -1.79 -4.33 11.83
C GLN A 6 -0.76 -3.69 10.90
N TYR A 7 0.21 -4.48 10.47
CA TYR A 7 1.17 -4.05 9.48
C TYR A 7 0.64 -4.40 8.09
N PHE A 8 0.90 -3.53 7.14
CA PHE A 8 0.53 -3.74 5.75
C PHE A 8 1.74 -3.52 4.85
N TRP A 9 1.84 -4.33 3.80
CA TRP A 9 2.61 -3.96 2.63
C TRP A 9 1.83 -2.88 1.89
N VAL A 10 2.48 -1.76 1.66
CA VAL A 10 1.91 -0.59 0.98
C VAL A 10 2.83 -0.15 -0.15
N VAL A 11 2.25 0.55 -1.12
CA VAL A 11 3.00 1.34 -2.09
C VAL A 11 2.58 2.79 -2.02
N LEU A 12 3.47 3.68 -2.43
CA LEU A 12 3.16 5.10 -2.52
C LEU A 12 2.61 5.41 -3.91
N CYS A 13 1.48 6.12 -3.99
CA CYS A 13 0.93 6.53 -5.27
C CYS A 13 1.94 7.39 -6.05
N LYS A 14 2.25 7.02 -7.30
CA LYS A 14 3.19 7.77 -8.15
C LYS A 14 2.63 9.10 -8.66
N ASN A 15 1.33 9.35 -8.48
CA ASN A 15 0.69 10.61 -8.81
C ASN A 15 0.90 11.67 -7.72
N HIS A 16 2.15 12.01 -7.43
CA HIS A 16 2.50 12.95 -6.36
C HIS A 16 1.84 14.32 -6.55
N LYS A 17 1.56 14.75 -7.80
CA LYS A 17 0.91 16.05 -8.08
C LYS A 17 -0.53 16.11 -7.57
N PHE A 18 -1.26 14.99 -7.63
CA PHE A 18 -2.62 14.92 -7.11
C PHE A 18 -2.61 15.01 -5.58
N HIS A 19 -1.79 14.17 -4.93
CA HIS A 19 -1.76 14.09 -3.46
C HIS A 19 -1.11 15.30 -2.79
N LYS A 20 -0.16 15.99 -3.44
CA LYS A 20 0.40 17.25 -2.92
C LYS A 20 -0.64 18.36 -2.75
N ARG A 21 -1.76 18.31 -3.48
CA ARG A 21 -2.84 19.31 -3.33
C ARG A 21 -3.60 19.10 -2.02
N GLU A 22 -3.78 17.84 -1.63
CA GLU A 22 -4.48 17.46 -0.42
C GLU A 22 -3.55 17.51 0.81
N ASN A 23 -2.28 17.10 0.64
CA ASN A 23 -1.29 17.10 1.73
C ASN A 23 0.14 17.22 1.19
N LEU A 24 0.78 18.37 1.42
CA LEU A 24 2.14 18.65 0.95
C LEU A 24 3.21 17.72 1.53
N PHE A 25 2.93 17.08 2.68
CA PHE A 25 3.89 16.27 3.42
C PHE A 25 3.64 14.77 3.34
N PHE A 26 2.52 14.33 2.75
CA PHE A 26 2.15 12.92 2.74
C PHE A 26 1.99 12.40 1.31
N GLU A 27 2.77 11.35 1.02
CA GLU A 27 2.53 10.50 -0.13
C GLU A 27 1.41 9.52 0.23
N HIS A 28 0.46 9.35 -0.68
CA HIS A 28 -0.69 8.48 -0.45
C HIS A 28 -0.25 7.01 -0.41
N LYS A 29 -0.49 6.35 0.73
CA LYS A 29 -0.16 4.94 0.95
C LYS A 29 -1.34 4.08 0.53
N ILE A 30 -1.11 3.22 -0.46
CA ILE A 30 -2.11 2.27 -0.94
C ILE A 30 -1.82 0.92 -0.27
N PRO A 31 -2.67 0.46 0.66
CA PRO A 31 -2.51 -0.85 1.29
C PRO A 31 -2.75 -1.98 0.30
N LEU A 32 -1.86 -2.98 0.30
CA LEU A 32 -1.91 -4.12 -0.61
C LEU A 32 -2.30 -5.40 0.10
N VAL A 33 -1.63 -5.74 1.18
CA VAL A 33 -1.91 -6.96 1.95
C VAL A 33 -1.45 -6.78 3.39
N GLU A 34 -2.16 -7.41 4.31
CA GLU A 34 -1.76 -7.52 5.71
C GLU A 34 -0.47 -8.35 5.83
N THR A 35 0.41 -7.96 6.74
CA THR A 35 1.69 -8.59 7.02
C THR A 35 1.99 -8.44 8.50
N ASP A 36 3.03 -9.11 8.98
CA ASP A 36 3.59 -8.86 10.31
C ASP A 36 4.82 -7.90 10.26
N ALA A 37 5.33 -7.54 11.45
CA ALA A 37 6.47 -6.63 11.62
C ALA A 37 7.84 -7.23 11.23
N PHE A 38 7.90 -8.50 10.83
CA PHE A 38 9.15 -9.25 10.62
C PHE A 38 9.24 -9.89 9.24
N GLN A 39 8.13 -10.10 8.55
CA GLN A 39 8.08 -10.74 7.26
C GLN A 39 8.89 -9.97 6.22
N PRO A 40 9.68 -10.67 5.38
CA PRO A 40 10.38 -10.05 4.27
C PRO A 40 9.38 -9.61 3.18
N PRO A 41 9.75 -8.64 2.33
CA PRO A 41 8.92 -8.25 1.20
C PRO A 41 8.60 -9.46 0.31
N PRO A 42 7.35 -9.61 -0.15
CA PRO A 42 6.99 -10.69 -1.04
C PRO A 42 7.80 -10.63 -2.34
N ALA A 43 8.23 -11.81 -2.79
CA ALA A 43 8.96 -11.94 -4.05
C ALA A 43 8.02 -11.68 -5.22
N LEU A 44 8.01 -10.45 -5.74
CA LEU A 44 7.33 -10.12 -6.98
C LEU A 44 8.22 -10.53 -8.16
N ASN A 45 7.82 -11.59 -8.87
CA ASN A 45 8.50 -12.07 -10.09
C ASN A 45 8.42 -11.09 -11.28
N GLY A 46 7.83 -9.90 -11.08
CA GLY A 46 7.63 -8.88 -12.09
C GLY A 46 7.11 -7.58 -11.49
N GLY A 47 6.33 -6.85 -12.29
CA GLY A 47 5.63 -5.65 -11.86
C GLY A 47 4.25 -5.97 -11.26
N LEU A 48 3.89 -5.27 -10.19
CA LEU A 48 2.56 -5.25 -9.59
C LEU A 48 1.82 -4.01 -10.11
N ASN A 49 0.74 -4.20 -10.87
CA ASN A 49 -0.13 -3.08 -11.24
C ASN A 49 -1.06 -2.78 -10.07
N VAL A 50 -0.94 -1.58 -9.50
CA VAL A 50 -1.76 -1.12 -8.40
C VAL A 50 -2.54 0.10 -8.85
N ARG A 51 -3.85 0.06 -8.63
CA ARG A 51 -4.72 1.22 -8.79
C ARG A 51 -4.81 1.98 -7.46
N CYS A 52 -4.56 3.29 -7.52
CA CYS A 52 -4.79 4.19 -6.39
C CYS A 52 -6.29 4.26 -6.09
N ASP A 53 -6.66 4.04 -4.83
CA ASP A 53 -8.01 4.14 -4.28
C ASP A 53 -8.49 5.60 -4.12
N ASP A 54 -7.57 6.56 -4.13
CA ASP A 54 -7.88 7.99 -4.05
C ASP A 54 -7.90 8.67 -5.44
N CYS A 55 -6.77 8.66 -6.17
CA CYS A 55 -6.72 9.32 -7.50
C CYS A 55 -7.21 8.45 -8.67
N GLY A 56 -7.46 7.17 -8.44
CA GLY A 56 -8.00 6.24 -9.44
C GLY A 56 -7.03 5.79 -10.54
N HIS A 57 -5.81 6.33 -10.60
CA HIS A 57 -4.80 5.95 -11.60
C HIS A 57 -4.08 4.65 -11.24
N GLU A 58 -3.75 3.88 -12.28
CA GLU A 58 -3.01 2.63 -12.16
C GLU A 58 -1.55 2.82 -12.54
N TYR A 59 -0.66 2.27 -11.73
CA TYR A 59 0.78 2.27 -11.98
C TYR A 59 1.39 0.89 -11.69
N THR A 60 2.48 0.58 -12.38
CA THR A 60 3.26 -0.63 -12.12
C THR A 60 4.35 -0.37 -11.06
N TYR A 61 4.41 -1.23 -10.06
CA TYR A 61 5.33 -1.21 -8.92
C TYR A 61 6.23 -2.45 -8.92
N LYS A 62 7.40 -2.36 -8.30
CA LYS A 62 8.33 -3.48 -8.11
C LYS A 62 8.43 -3.82 -6.62
N ALA A 63 9.03 -4.97 -6.29
CA ALA A 63 9.26 -5.36 -4.89
C ALA A 63 10.01 -4.30 -4.07
N LYS A 64 10.94 -3.56 -4.70
CA LYS A 64 11.66 -2.44 -4.06
C LYS A 64 10.80 -1.22 -3.72
N ASP A 65 9.63 -1.11 -4.34
CA ASP A 65 8.68 -0.02 -4.11
C ASP A 65 7.70 -0.38 -2.97
N LEU A 66 7.72 -1.63 -2.49
CA LEU A 66 6.94 -2.07 -1.33
C LEU A 66 7.55 -1.50 -0.06
N LEU A 67 6.70 -0.87 0.74
CA LEU A 67 7.04 -0.37 2.06
C LEU A 67 6.16 -1.08 3.07
N ARG A 68 6.68 -1.26 4.28
CA ARG A 68 5.86 -1.70 5.40
C ARG A 68 5.35 -0.47 6.14
N ALA A 69 4.05 -0.43 6.39
CA ALA A 69 3.43 0.62 7.19
C ALA A 69 2.46 0.01 8.20
N GLU A 70 2.48 0.53 9.41
CA GLU A 70 1.41 0.34 10.38
C GLU A 70 0.21 1.19 9.93
N LEU A 71 -0.95 0.57 9.74
CA LEU A 71 -2.18 1.24 9.31
C LEU A 71 -3.37 0.69 10.08
N GLU A 72 -4.32 1.58 10.40
CA GLU A 72 -5.65 1.20 10.88
C GLU A 72 -6.59 1.15 9.68
N LEU A 73 -6.81 -0.06 9.13
CA LEU A 73 -7.73 -0.25 8.01
C LEU A 73 -9.12 -0.71 8.49
N PRO A 74 -10.19 -0.37 7.77
CA PRO A 74 -11.51 -0.91 8.07
C PRO A 74 -11.52 -2.43 7.88
N ALA A 75 -12.35 -3.13 8.65
CA ALA A 75 -12.49 -4.60 8.56
C ALA A 75 -12.91 -5.12 7.17
N SER A 76 -13.39 -4.23 6.29
CA SER A 76 -13.74 -4.53 4.89
C SER A 76 -12.56 -4.40 3.91
N PHE A 77 -11.32 -4.23 4.39
CA PHE A 77 -10.15 -4.18 3.52
C PHE A 77 -10.07 -5.45 2.66
N THR A 78 -9.93 -5.26 1.36
CA THR A 78 -9.76 -6.37 0.40
C THR A 78 -8.31 -6.35 -0.06
N PRO A 79 -7.53 -7.43 0.20
CA PRO A 79 -6.17 -7.53 -0.29
C PRO A 79 -6.10 -7.43 -1.81
N HIS A 80 -4.97 -6.92 -2.30
CA HIS A 80 -4.72 -6.84 -3.72
C HIS A 80 -4.75 -8.25 -4.34
N PRO A 81 -5.35 -8.44 -5.53
CA PRO A 81 -5.53 -9.75 -6.17
C PRO A 81 -4.27 -10.60 -6.39
N LEU A 82 -3.07 -10.04 -6.21
CA LEU A 82 -1.80 -10.77 -6.32
C LEU A 82 -1.33 -11.38 -5.00
N PHE A 83 -2.05 -11.14 -3.91
CA PHE A 83 -1.75 -11.63 -2.56
C PHE A 83 -2.88 -12.47 -1.95
N VAL A 84 -3.83 -12.94 -2.78
CA VAL A 84 -4.89 -13.89 -2.41
C VAL A 84 -4.55 -15.30 -2.87
#